data_AF-A0A2E4JP75-F1
#
_entry.id   AF-A0A2E4JP75-F1
#
_cell.length_a   1.000
_cell.length_b   1.000
_cell.length_c   1.000
_cell.angle_alpha   90.00
_cell.angle_beta   90.00
_cell.angle_gamma   90.00
#
_symmetry.space_group_name_H-M   'P 1'
#
loop_
_entity.id
_entity.type
_entity.pdbx_description
1 polymer ?
#
loop_
_entity_poly.entity_id
_entity_poly.type
_entity_poly.pdbx_seq_one_letter_code
_entity_poly.pdbx_strand_id
1 'polypeptide(L)'
;MLTGKPKKAFDCLDVSLEIARKAGDNREQGIILKKMGDYHKNLKDYTAAVEKYERGLPKIRKFTVLPVEYSLLENLGNAYMEIGGYEKSQICFRHARTLGKKNADRFMEAKALWNLSITCQKSGDFTDDLSNAELASQICSGIQDNDAIDKLAEEIKEWMIKRVEDEIKDSGL
;
A
#
# COMPACT_ATOMS: atom_id res chain seq x y z
N MET A 1 25.36 -6.02 -15.62
CA MET A 1 24.93 -7.43 -15.48
C MET A 1 24.54 -7.71 -14.03
N LEU A 2 23.25 -7.83 -13.72
CA LEU A 2 22.72 -8.19 -12.38
C LEU A 2 21.86 -9.47 -12.43
N THR A 3 22.01 -10.30 -13.45
CA THR A 3 21.04 -11.34 -13.82
C THR A 3 21.08 -12.63 -13.00
N GLY A 4 22.02 -12.79 -12.06
CA GLY A 4 22.20 -14.03 -11.28
C GLY A 4 21.75 -14.01 -9.81
N LYS A 5 21.64 -12.84 -9.18
CA LYS A 5 21.25 -12.69 -7.76
C LYS A 5 19.72 -12.78 -7.51
N PRO A 6 18.85 -12.25 -8.40
CA PRO A 6 17.40 -12.28 -8.18
C PRO A 6 16.83 -13.70 -8.10
N LYS A 7 17.25 -14.60 -9.00
CA LYS A 7 16.80 -16.00 -9.03
C LYS A 7 17.17 -16.78 -7.77
N LYS A 8 18.42 -16.68 -7.31
CA LYS A 8 18.88 -17.38 -6.10
C LYS A 8 18.10 -16.97 -4.84
N ALA A 9 17.75 -15.69 -4.73
CA ALA A 9 16.94 -15.20 -3.62
C ALA A 9 15.52 -15.82 -3.64
N PHE A 10 14.95 -15.99 -4.83
CA PHE A 10 13.64 -16.61 -5.01
C PHE A 10 13.66 -18.11 -4.69
N ASP A 11 14.67 -18.86 -5.16
CA ASP A 11 14.84 -20.29 -4.85
C ASP A 11 14.93 -20.52 -3.32
N CYS A 12 15.62 -19.64 -2.60
CA CYS A 12 15.67 -19.68 -1.13
C CYS A 12 14.30 -19.39 -0.48
N LEU A 13 13.48 -18.49 -1.05
CA LEU A 13 12.16 -18.19 -0.53
C LEU A 13 11.19 -19.36 -0.73
N ASP A 14 11.25 -20.07 -1.86
CA ASP A 14 10.44 -21.27 -2.10
C ASP A 14 10.76 -22.40 -1.11
N VAL A 15 12.05 -22.67 -0.88
CA VAL A 15 12.49 -23.65 0.13
C VAL A 15 12.02 -23.22 1.53
N SER A 16 12.17 -21.94 1.88
CA SER A 16 11.72 -21.42 3.16
C SER A 16 10.21 -21.54 3.35
N LEU A 17 9.44 -21.28 2.29
CA LEU A 17 7.98 -21.39 2.31
C LEU A 17 7.54 -22.83 2.56
N GLU A 18 8.23 -23.80 1.95
CA GLU A 18 7.96 -25.22 2.15
C GLU A 18 8.30 -25.67 3.58
N ILE A 19 9.41 -25.20 4.14
CA ILE A 19 9.77 -25.47 5.54
C ILE A 19 8.70 -24.90 6.49
N ALA A 20 8.32 -23.62 6.31
CA ALA A 20 7.28 -22.99 7.13
C ALA A 20 5.91 -23.69 6.98
N ARG A 21 5.60 -24.21 5.78
CA ARG A 21 4.40 -25.03 5.54
C ARG A 21 4.45 -26.34 6.32
N LYS A 22 5.55 -27.09 6.24
CA LYS A 22 5.74 -28.35 6.98
C LYS A 22 5.71 -28.14 8.50
N ALA A 23 6.20 -27.01 8.97
CA ALA A 23 6.14 -26.62 10.38
C ALA A 23 4.76 -26.12 10.85
N GLY A 24 3.82 -25.89 9.93
CA GLY A 24 2.52 -25.28 10.26
C GLY A 24 2.59 -23.80 10.66
N ASP A 25 3.74 -23.15 10.46
CA ASP A 25 3.96 -21.75 10.84
C ASP A 25 3.32 -20.82 9.80
N ASN A 26 2.05 -20.48 10.04
CA ASN A 26 1.32 -19.57 9.18
C ASN A 26 1.90 -18.14 9.23
N ARG A 27 2.46 -17.70 10.36
CA ARG A 27 3.03 -16.36 10.45
C ARG A 27 4.23 -16.23 9.51
N GLU A 28 5.14 -17.18 9.56
CA GLU A 28 6.33 -17.19 8.71
C GLU A 28 5.97 -17.40 7.23
N GLN A 29 5.00 -18.28 6.92
CA GLN A 29 4.46 -18.39 5.55
C GLN A 29 3.99 -17.03 5.02
N GLY A 30 3.28 -16.25 5.82
CA GLY A 30 2.79 -14.92 5.44
C GLY A 30 3.92 -13.91 5.20
N ILE A 31 4.96 -13.92 6.04
CA ILE A 31 6.15 -13.06 5.88
C ILE A 31 6.92 -13.43 4.61
N ILE A 32 7.10 -14.72 4.33
CA ILE A 32 7.78 -15.20 3.12
C ILE A 32 6.98 -14.81 1.87
N LEU A 33 5.66 -15.02 1.88
CA LEU A 33 4.79 -14.63 0.77
C LEU A 33 4.83 -13.12 0.51
N LYS A 34 4.88 -12.28 1.56
CA LYS A 34 5.12 -10.85 1.42
C LYS A 34 6.44 -10.56 0.71
N LYS A 35 7.54 -11.21 1.13
CA LYS A 35 8.87 -11.01 0.51
C LYS A 35 8.89 -11.43 -0.97
N MET A 36 8.21 -12.52 -1.32
CA MET A 36 8.05 -12.94 -2.71
C MET A 36 7.25 -11.91 -3.52
N GLY A 37 6.18 -11.34 -2.93
CA GLY A 37 5.44 -10.25 -3.55
C GLY A 37 6.29 -8.98 -3.73
N ASP A 38 7.08 -8.61 -2.72
CA ASP A 38 8.00 -7.46 -2.78
C ASP A 38 9.03 -7.65 -3.92
N TYR A 39 9.52 -8.88 -4.10
CA TYR A 39 10.41 -9.24 -5.19
C TYR A 39 9.74 -9.05 -6.57
N HIS A 40 8.54 -9.58 -6.79
CA HIS A 40 7.83 -9.40 -8.07
C HIS A 40 7.45 -7.93 -8.32
N LYS A 41 7.07 -7.19 -7.28
CA LYS A 41 6.82 -5.74 -7.36
C LYS A 41 8.07 -4.99 -7.84
N ASN A 42 9.26 -5.34 -7.33
CA ASN A 42 10.52 -4.73 -7.76
C ASN A 42 10.88 -5.07 -9.22
N LEU A 43 10.39 -6.20 -9.74
CA LEU A 43 10.47 -6.56 -11.16
C LEU A 43 9.38 -5.92 -12.02
N LYS A 44 8.48 -5.14 -11.42
CA LYS A 44 7.26 -4.60 -12.04
C LYS A 44 6.30 -5.68 -12.56
N ASP A 45 6.42 -6.90 -12.06
CA ASP A 45 5.47 -7.99 -12.29
C ASP A 45 4.37 -7.92 -11.23
N TYR A 46 3.49 -6.93 -11.37
CA TYR A 46 2.47 -6.64 -10.38
C TYR A 46 1.41 -7.73 -10.27
N THR A 47 1.13 -8.46 -11.35
CA THR A 47 0.21 -9.61 -11.33
C THR A 47 0.74 -10.72 -10.42
N ALA A 48 2.02 -11.10 -10.55
CA ALA A 48 2.61 -12.09 -9.65
C ALA A 48 2.74 -11.54 -8.22
N ALA A 49 3.03 -10.24 -8.06
CA ALA A 49 3.07 -9.61 -6.74
C ALA A 49 1.73 -9.73 -6.00
N VAL A 50 0.62 -9.41 -6.68
CA VAL A 50 -0.75 -9.56 -6.16
C VAL A 50 -1.01 -10.99 -5.73
N GLU A 51 -0.67 -11.99 -6.54
CA GLU A 51 -0.88 -13.41 -6.20
C GLU A 51 -0.17 -13.78 -4.88
N LYS A 52 1.08 -13.34 -4.68
CA LYS A 52 1.82 -13.64 -3.44
C LYS A 52 1.27 -12.88 -2.25
N TYR A 53 0.94 -11.60 -2.40
CA TYR A 53 0.35 -10.79 -1.33
C TYR A 53 -1.03 -11.30 -0.90
N GLU A 54 -1.94 -11.61 -1.84
CA GLU A 54 -3.28 -12.16 -1.54
C GLU A 54 -3.17 -13.47 -0.74
N ARG A 55 -2.21 -14.34 -1.07
CA ARG A 55 -1.94 -15.58 -0.33
C ARG A 55 -1.35 -15.32 1.06
N GLY A 56 -0.54 -14.27 1.22
CA GLY A 56 0.15 -13.93 2.46
C GLY A 56 -0.72 -13.20 3.49
N LEU A 57 -1.63 -12.32 3.04
CA LEU A 57 -2.50 -11.53 3.91
C LEU A 57 -3.29 -12.35 4.95
N PRO A 58 -4.04 -13.41 4.59
CA PRO A 58 -4.79 -14.20 5.57
C PRO A 58 -3.89 -14.99 6.53
N LYS A 59 -2.61 -15.18 6.16
CA LYS A 59 -1.62 -15.88 6.97
C LYS A 59 -1.07 -15.00 8.09
N ILE A 60 -0.88 -13.70 7.85
CA ILE A 60 -0.39 -12.75 8.87
C ILE A 60 -1.50 -12.13 9.73
N ARG A 61 -2.71 -11.93 9.17
CA ARG A 61 -3.83 -11.25 9.84
C ARG A 61 -4.27 -11.91 11.15
N LYS A 62 -4.02 -13.20 11.31
CA LYS A 62 -4.36 -13.97 12.52
C LYS A 62 -3.42 -13.74 13.69
N PHE A 63 -2.27 -13.11 13.47
CA PHE A 63 -1.20 -12.99 14.46
C PHE A 63 -0.95 -11.54 14.91
N THR A 64 -1.80 -10.60 14.47
CA THR A 64 -1.80 -9.20 14.93
C THR A 64 -0.43 -8.52 14.81
N VAL A 65 0.35 -8.87 13.79
CA VAL A 65 1.66 -8.26 13.51
C VAL A 65 1.42 -6.97 12.72
N LEU A 66 0.97 -5.94 13.43
CA LEU A 66 0.38 -4.74 12.86
C LEU A 66 1.23 -4.03 11.79
N PRO A 67 2.56 -3.80 11.98
CA PRO A 67 3.36 -3.14 10.94
C PRO A 67 3.54 -3.99 9.67
N VAL A 68 3.60 -5.32 9.82
CA VAL A 68 3.73 -6.24 8.69
C VAL A 68 2.42 -6.34 7.92
N GLU A 69 1.29 -6.38 8.62
CA GLU A 69 -0.04 -6.37 8.00
C GLU A 69 -0.30 -5.07 7.24
N TYR A 70 -0.01 -3.92 7.86
CA TYR A 70 -0.10 -2.62 7.19
C TYR A 70 0.77 -2.59 5.93
N SER A 71 2.05 -2.94 6.03
CA SER A 71 2.97 -2.92 4.89
C SER A 71 2.52 -3.87 3.77
N LEU A 72 1.97 -5.03 4.10
CA LEU A 72 1.44 -5.96 3.10
C LEU A 72 0.21 -5.38 2.40
N LEU A 73 -0.75 -4.81 3.16
CA LEU A 73 -1.95 -4.17 2.59
C LEU A 73 -1.58 -2.98 1.70
N GLU A 74 -0.61 -2.18 2.13
CA GLU A 74 -0.11 -1.06 1.34
C GLU A 74 0.49 -1.54 0.01
N ASN A 75 1.36 -2.55 0.05
CA ASN A 75 1.98 -3.09 -1.16
C ASN A 75 0.97 -3.80 -2.07
N LEU A 76 -0.02 -4.48 -1.50
CA LEU A 76 -1.10 -5.11 -2.25
C LEU A 76 -2.00 -4.08 -2.94
N GLY A 77 -2.38 -3.01 -2.22
CA GLY A 77 -3.15 -1.90 -2.79
C GLY A 77 -2.42 -1.22 -3.95
N ASN A 78 -1.14 -0.91 -3.75
CA ASN A 78 -0.28 -0.36 -4.80
C ASN A 78 -0.19 -1.30 -6.02
N ALA A 79 0.02 -2.61 -5.80
CA ALA A 79 0.08 -3.56 -6.90
C ALA A 79 -1.25 -3.69 -7.66
N TYR A 80 -2.39 -3.60 -6.97
CA TYR A 80 -3.69 -3.52 -7.63
C TYR A 80 -3.85 -2.26 -8.47
N MET A 81 -3.43 -1.08 -7.99
CA MET A 81 -3.49 0.14 -8.79
C MET A 81 -2.72 -0.02 -10.11
N GLU A 82 -1.55 -0.64 -10.06
CA GLU A 82 -0.69 -0.81 -11.23
C GLU A 82 -1.28 -1.77 -12.28
N ILE A 83 -2.16 -2.70 -11.87
CA ILE A 83 -2.87 -3.60 -12.80
C ILE A 83 -4.31 -3.14 -13.11
N GLY A 84 -4.70 -1.93 -12.70
CA GLY A 84 -6.06 -1.38 -12.90
C GLY A 84 -7.14 -1.97 -11.99
N GLY A 85 -6.77 -2.72 -10.95
CA GLY A 85 -7.67 -3.31 -9.96
C GLY A 85 -8.14 -2.32 -8.89
N TYR A 86 -8.67 -1.17 -9.29
CA TYR A 86 -8.90 -0.03 -8.39
C TYR A 86 -9.82 -0.33 -7.22
N GLU A 87 -10.92 -1.07 -7.42
CA GLU A 87 -11.83 -1.46 -6.34
C GLU A 87 -11.11 -2.25 -5.24
N LYS A 88 -10.29 -3.22 -5.62
CA LYS A 88 -9.49 -4.03 -4.69
C LYS A 88 -8.39 -3.20 -4.03
N SER A 89 -7.80 -2.25 -4.75
CA SER A 89 -6.86 -1.27 -4.18
C SER A 89 -7.51 -0.46 -3.07
N GLN A 90 -8.70 0.12 -3.32
CA GLN A 90 -9.43 0.89 -2.32
C GLN A 90 -9.78 0.04 -1.10
N ILE A 91 -10.17 -1.23 -1.28
CA ILE A 91 -10.41 -2.16 -0.15
C ILE A 91 -9.15 -2.32 0.70
N CYS A 92 -7.98 -2.49 0.07
CA CYS A 92 -6.71 -2.63 0.78
C CYS A 92 -6.38 -1.37 1.59
N PHE A 93 -6.51 -0.18 1.00
CA PHE A 93 -6.20 1.06 1.70
C PHE A 93 -7.23 1.44 2.78
N ARG A 94 -8.52 1.12 2.60
CA ARG A 94 -9.53 1.24 3.68
C ARG A 94 -9.16 0.35 4.88
N HIS A 95 -8.66 -0.85 4.62
CA HIS A 95 -8.20 -1.74 5.69
C HIS A 95 -6.92 -1.21 6.35
N ALA A 96 -5.94 -0.74 5.57
CA ALA A 96 -4.71 -0.12 6.08
C ALA A 96 -4.99 1.12 6.95
N ARG A 97 -5.92 1.98 6.53
CA ARG A 97 -6.42 3.13 7.32
C ARG A 97 -7.01 2.68 8.65
N THR A 98 -7.80 1.61 8.65
CA THR A 98 -8.39 1.04 9.86
C THR A 98 -7.32 0.55 10.84
N LEU A 99 -6.23 -0.04 10.33
CA LEU A 99 -5.09 -0.44 11.16
C LEU A 99 -4.36 0.78 11.74
N GLY A 100 -4.07 1.80 10.93
CA GLY A 100 -3.46 3.05 11.40
C GLY A 100 -4.26 3.67 12.55
N LYS A 101 -5.59 3.80 12.38
CA LYS A 101 -6.51 4.26 13.42
C LYS A 101 -6.44 3.44 14.70
N LYS A 102 -6.57 2.12 14.59
CA LYS A 102 -6.59 1.21 15.76
C LYS A 102 -5.29 1.23 16.56
N ASN A 103 -4.17 1.53 15.89
CA ASN A 103 -2.85 1.55 16.51
C ASN A 103 -2.43 2.93 17.02
N ALA A 104 -3.30 3.94 16.87
CA ALA A 104 -2.94 5.35 17.04
C ALA A 104 -1.70 5.76 16.21
N ASP A 105 -1.43 5.05 15.10
CA ASP A 105 -0.37 5.39 14.16
C ASP A 105 -0.93 6.36 13.12
N ARG A 106 -0.74 7.64 13.42
CA ARG A 106 -1.27 8.76 12.65
C ARG A 106 -0.66 8.82 11.25
N PHE A 107 0.60 8.42 11.10
CA PHE A 107 1.28 8.42 9.80
C PHE A 107 0.74 7.31 8.88
N MET A 108 0.57 6.10 9.42
CA MET A 108 -0.08 5.00 8.68
C MET A 108 -1.48 5.38 8.22
N GLU A 109 -2.26 6.08 9.06
CA GLU A 109 -3.58 6.55 8.67
C GLU A 109 -3.53 7.57 7.53
N ALA A 110 -2.66 8.59 7.64
CA ALA A 110 -2.51 9.63 6.61
C ALA A 110 -2.06 9.04 5.26
N LYS A 111 -1.08 8.14 5.29
CA LYS A 111 -0.56 7.49 4.07
C LYS A 111 -1.62 6.61 3.40
N ALA A 112 -2.44 5.89 4.17
CA ALA A 112 -3.54 5.11 3.62
C ALA A 112 -4.64 5.99 3.00
N LEU A 113 -4.95 7.13 3.62
CA LEU A 113 -5.87 8.14 3.07
C LEU A 113 -5.34 8.75 1.77
N TRP A 114 -4.05 9.09 1.74
CA TRP A 114 -3.41 9.59 0.52
C TRP A 114 -3.52 8.58 -0.63
N ASN A 115 -3.19 7.32 -0.37
CA ASN A 115 -3.31 6.27 -1.37
C ASN A 115 -4.76 6.01 -1.83
N LEU A 116 -5.77 6.23 -0.96
CA LEU A 116 -7.17 6.20 -1.36
C LEU A 116 -7.49 7.32 -2.35
N SER A 117 -7.06 8.55 -2.06
CA SER A 117 -7.25 9.69 -2.95
C SER A 117 -6.64 9.46 -4.34
N ILE A 118 -5.39 8.96 -4.39
CA ILE A 118 -4.72 8.60 -5.65
C ILE A 118 -5.44 7.46 -6.38
N THR A 119 -5.94 6.45 -5.67
CA THR A 119 -6.70 5.35 -6.28
C THR A 119 -7.99 5.86 -6.91
N CYS A 120 -8.73 6.70 -6.17
CA CYS A 120 -9.97 7.35 -6.62
C CYS A 120 -9.73 8.14 -7.91
N GLN A 121 -8.71 9.01 -7.93
CA GLN A 121 -8.31 9.76 -9.12
C GLN A 121 -7.99 8.85 -10.32
N LYS A 122 -7.17 7.81 -10.12
CA LYS A 122 -6.81 6.86 -11.21
C LYS A 122 -8.01 6.08 -11.73
N SER A 123 -9.01 5.81 -10.89
CA SER A 123 -10.22 5.10 -11.27
C SER A 123 -11.29 5.97 -11.92
N GLY A 124 -11.16 7.30 -11.86
CA GLY A 124 -12.21 8.25 -12.24
C GLY A 124 -13.37 8.34 -11.25
N ASP A 125 -13.25 7.68 -10.09
CA ASP A 125 -14.19 7.76 -8.99
C ASP A 125 -13.79 8.93 -8.07
N PHE A 126 -14.31 10.11 -8.36
CA PHE A 126 -14.00 11.34 -7.61
C PHE A 126 -14.83 11.50 -6.33
N THR A 127 -15.58 10.47 -5.92
CA THR A 127 -16.62 10.63 -4.89
C THR A 127 -16.04 10.96 -3.50
N ASP A 128 -14.75 10.70 -3.26
CA ASP A 128 -14.05 10.98 -1.98
C ASP A 128 -12.57 11.39 -2.15
N ASP A 129 -12.09 11.69 -3.35
CA ASP A 129 -10.64 11.90 -3.60
C ASP A 129 -10.08 13.11 -2.83
N LEU A 130 -10.77 14.27 -2.90
CA LEU A 130 -10.41 15.49 -2.18
C LEU A 130 -10.56 15.32 -0.67
N SER A 131 -11.68 14.78 -0.20
CA SER A 131 -11.93 14.56 1.24
C SER A 131 -10.86 13.67 1.88
N ASN A 132 -10.43 12.61 1.19
CA ASN A 132 -9.33 11.77 1.66
C ASN A 132 -7.99 12.52 1.70
N ALA A 133 -7.68 13.34 0.68
CA ALA A 133 -6.46 14.14 0.63
C ALA A 133 -6.42 15.22 1.72
N GLU A 134 -7.52 15.95 1.92
CA GLU A 134 -7.65 16.97 2.97
C GLU A 134 -7.43 16.37 4.35
N LEU A 135 -8.08 15.25 4.64
CA LEU A 135 -7.92 14.57 5.92
C LEU A 135 -6.47 14.08 6.10
N ALA A 136 -5.85 13.51 5.06
CA ALA A 136 -4.45 13.11 5.11
C ALA A 136 -3.53 14.30 5.42
N SER A 137 -3.73 15.44 4.75
CA SER A 137 -2.95 16.67 4.95
C SER A 137 -3.10 17.23 6.36
N GLN A 138 -4.33 17.25 6.89
CA GLN A 138 -4.61 17.69 8.26
C GLN A 138 -3.89 16.82 9.29
N ILE A 139 -3.86 15.50 9.07
CA ILE A 139 -3.16 14.57 9.95
C ILE A 139 -1.66 14.82 9.91
N CYS A 140 -1.08 14.94 8.73
CA CYS A 140 0.35 15.20 8.59
C CYS A 140 0.75 16.51 9.26
N SER A 141 -0.05 17.57 9.10
CA SER A 141 0.20 18.89 9.71
C SER A 141 0.15 18.86 11.26
N GLY A 142 -0.49 17.85 11.85
CA GLY A 142 -0.56 17.65 13.30
C GLY A 142 0.64 16.90 13.89
N ILE A 143 1.59 16.44 13.08
CA ILE A 143 2.75 15.66 13.51
C ILE A 143 4.01 16.50 13.30
N GLN A 144 4.77 16.72 14.37
CA GLN A 144 5.99 17.54 14.34
C GLN A 144 7.25 16.67 14.17
N ASP A 145 8.33 17.29 13.70
CA ASP A 145 9.69 16.74 13.63
C ASP A 145 9.81 15.42 12.86
N ASN A 146 9.19 15.35 11.67
CA ASN A 146 9.27 14.17 10.82
C ASN A 146 9.32 14.51 9.32
N ASP A 147 10.53 14.55 8.76
CA ASP A 147 10.79 14.85 7.35
C ASP A 147 9.97 14.02 6.34
N ALA A 148 9.66 12.76 6.67
CA ALA A 148 8.88 11.90 5.78
C ALA A 148 7.40 12.31 5.75
N ILE A 149 6.89 12.81 6.87
CA ILE A 149 5.53 13.31 7.01
C ILE A 149 5.40 14.67 6.35
N ASP A 150 6.40 15.53 6.52
CA ASP A 150 6.44 16.85 5.87
C ASP A 150 6.44 16.71 4.35
N LYS A 151 7.26 15.79 3.81
CA LYS A 151 7.26 15.50 2.37
C LYS A 151 5.90 15.01 1.87
N LEU A 152 5.26 14.12 2.61
CA LEU A 152 3.92 13.65 2.28
C LEU A 152 2.90 14.80 2.34
N ALA A 153 2.99 15.68 3.34
CA ALA A 153 2.11 16.83 3.47
C ALA A 153 2.22 17.79 2.28
N GLU A 154 3.45 18.08 1.83
CA GLU A 154 3.68 18.94 0.67
C GLU A 154 3.21 18.28 -0.63
N GLU A 155 3.47 16.99 -0.83
CA GLU A 155 2.95 16.24 -1.99
C GLU A 155 1.41 16.32 -2.08
N ILE A 156 0.73 16.14 -0.95
CA ILE A 156 -0.73 16.22 -0.89
C ILE A 156 -1.21 17.65 -1.21
N LYS A 157 -0.55 18.68 -0.68
CA LYS A 157 -0.91 20.09 -0.95
C LYS A 157 -0.76 20.45 -2.42
N GLU A 158 0.38 20.11 -3.03
CA GLU A 158 0.64 20.35 -4.45
C GLU A 158 -0.41 19.64 -5.33
N TRP A 159 -0.74 18.40 -4.99
CA TRP A 159 -1.78 17.65 -5.70
C TRP A 159 -3.16 18.30 -5.58
N MET A 160 -3.56 18.74 -4.38
CA MET A 160 -4.86 19.39 -4.16
C MET A 160 -4.97 20.69 -4.96
N ILE A 161 -3.92 21.52 -5.00
CA ILE A 161 -3.88 22.74 -5.81
C ILE A 161 -4.12 22.40 -7.28
N LYS A 162 -3.36 21.44 -7.82
CA LYS A 162 -3.49 21.02 -9.22
C LYS A 162 -4.88 20.44 -9.51
N ARG A 163 -5.45 19.65 -8.60
CA ARG A 163 -6.78 19.04 -8.76
C ARG A 163 -7.85 20.12 -8.89
N VAL A 164 -7.79 21.18 -8.09
CA VAL A 164 -8.72 22.32 -8.17
C VAL A 164 -8.51 23.12 -9.46
N GLU A 165 -7.27 23.36 -9.87
CA GLU A 165 -6.97 24.03 -11.15
C GLU A 165 -7.55 23.28 -12.34
N ASP A 166 -7.46 21.95 -12.33
CA ASP A 166 -8.00 21.11 -13.40
C ASP A 166 -9.54 21.12 -13.40
N GLU A 167 -10.21 21.16 -12.22
CA GLU A 167 -11.67 21.36 -12.15
C GLU A 167 -12.12 22.71 -12.70
N ILE A 168 -11.38 23.77 -12.41
CA ILE A 168 -11.69 25.11 -12.93
C ILE A 168 -11.59 25.11 -14.46
N LYS A 169 -10.52 24.54 -15.03
CA LYS A 169 -10.35 24.42 -16.48
C LYS A 169 -11.47 23.60 -17.13
N ASP A 170 -11.83 22.46 -16.53
CA ASP A 170 -12.89 21.58 -17.05
C ASP A 170 -14.28 22.22 -16.94
N SER A 171 -14.48 23.13 -15.97
CA SER A 171 -15.74 23.88 -15.81
C SER A 171 -15.93 25.02 -16.81
N GLY A 172 -14.90 25.37 -17.60
CA GLY A 172 -14.96 26.41 -18.63
C GLY A 172 -15.05 27.85 -18.09
N LEU A 173 -14.63 28.07 -16.84
CA LEU A 173 -14.52 29.39 -16.20
C LEU A 173 -13.19 30.08 -16.50
#